data_AF-A0A840KHM9-F1
#
_entry.id   AF-A0A840KHM9-F1
#
_cell.length_a   1.000
_cell.length_b   1.000
_cell.length_c   1.000
_cell.angle_alpha   90.00
_cell.angle_beta   90.00
_cell.angle_gamma   90.00
#
_symmetry.space_group_name_H-M   'P 1'
#
loop_
_entity.id
_entity.type
_entity.pdbx_description
1 polymer ?
#
loop_
_entity_poly.entity_id
_entity_poly.type
_entity_poly.pdbx_seq_one_letter_code
_entity_poly.pdbx_strand_id
1 'polypeptide(L)' 'MLSLFQQSREVNVQEIADHLGVGTRSANGLIKKWIEQNFIQIENPSKKTRTYTLDSNREQIILGRDDRKTDR' A
#
# COMPACT_ATOMS: atom_id res chain seq x y z
N MET A 1 -3.67 -7.12 -3.07
CA MET A 1 -3.00 -5.81 -3.00
C MET A 1 -3.89 -4.81 -2.30
N LEU A 2 -4.99 -4.36 -2.91
CA LEU A 2 -5.86 -3.33 -2.29
C LEU A 2 -6.50 -3.79 -0.98
N SER A 3 -6.91 -5.05 -0.91
CA SER A 3 -7.42 -5.67 0.31
C SER A 3 -6.42 -5.64 1.48
N LEU A 4 -5.12 -5.73 1.18
CA LEU A 4 -4.06 -5.72 2.20
C LEU A 4 -3.97 -4.33 2.85
N PHE A 5 -4.01 -3.27 2.04
CA PHE A 5 -4.03 -1.89 2.54
C PHE A 5 -5.37 -1.48 3.18
N GLN A 6 -6.47 -2.15 2.83
CA GLN A 6 -7.76 -1.99 3.53
C GLN A 6 -7.74 -2.58 4.93
N GLN A 7 -7.04 -3.69 5.12
CA GLN A 7 -6.92 -4.37 6.41
C GLN A 7 -5.83 -3.74 7.29
N SER A 8 -4.72 -3.30 6.70
CA SER A 8 -3.58 -2.69 7.37
C SER A 8 -3.21 -1.37 6.72
N ARG A 9 -3.26 -0.26 7.49
CA ARG A 9 -2.86 1.08 7.01
C ARG A 9 -1.39 1.16 6.59
N GLU A 10 -0.56 0.31 7.16
CA GLU A 10 0.86 0.21 6.87
C GLU A 10 1.19 -1.26 6.64
N VAL A 11 1.94 -1.54 5.58
CA VAL A 11 2.35 -2.91 5.24
C VAL A 11 3.85 -2.96 5.00
N ASN A 12 4.49 -4.02 5.46
CA ASN A 12 5.90 -4.28 5.22
C ASN A 12 6.10 -5.20 3.98
N VAL A 13 7.34 -5.35 3.54
CA VAL A 13 7.67 -6.17 2.36
C VAL A 13 7.29 -7.64 2.51
N GLN A 14 7.32 -8.19 3.73
CA GLN A 14 6.98 -9.58 4.00
C GLN A 14 5.47 -9.79 3.83
N GLU A 15 4.65 -8.91 4.39
CA GLU A 15 3.19 -8.95 4.22
C GLU A 15 2.77 -8.82 2.75
N ILE A 16 3.46 -7.95 2.00
CA ILE A 16 3.24 -7.83 0.54
C ILE A 16 3.63 -9.12 -0.18
N ALA A 17 4.77 -9.72 0.17
CA ALA A 17 5.25 -10.96 -0.43
C ALA A 17 4.30 -12.13 -0.17
N ASP A 18 3.87 -12.28 1.08
CA ASP A 18 2.95 -13.33 1.52
C ASP A 18 1.57 -13.16 0.87
N HIS A 19 1.04 -11.93 0.82
CA HIS A 19 -0.24 -11.62 0.17
C HIS A 19 -0.24 -11.94 -1.33
N LEU A 20 0.90 -11.75 -1.99
CA LEU A 20 1.06 -11.99 -3.43
C LEU A 20 1.47 -13.43 -3.76
N GLY A 21 1.83 -14.23 -2.75
CA GLY A 21 2.41 -15.56 -2.96
C GLY A 21 3.75 -15.53 -3.70
N VAL A 22 4.54 -14.46 -3.53
CA VAL A 22 5.84 -14.28 -4.19
C VAL A 22 6.97 -14.17 -3.17
N GLY A 23 8.21 -14.42 -3.60
CA GLY A 23 9.38 -14.18 -2.76
C GLY A 23 9.60 -12.68 -2.47
N THR A 24 10.20 -12.37 -1.32
CA THR A 24 10.53 -11.00 -0.88
C THR A 24 11.38 -10.21 -1.88
N ARG A 25 12.24 -10.88 -2.65
CA ARG A 25 13.02 -10.24 -3.72
C ARG A 25 12.15 -9.74 -4.86
N SER A 26 11.15 -10.54 -5.27
CA SER A 26 10.18 -10.18 -6.29
C SER A 26 9.25 -9.07 -5.78
N ALA A 27 8.78 -9.19 -4.54
CA ALA A 27 8.00 -8.15 -3.87
C ALA A 27 8.74 -6.81 -3.85
N ASN A 28 10.04 -6.80 -3.48
CA ASN A 28 10.86 -5.59 -3.52
C ASN A 28 10.96 -4.96 -4.92
N GLY A 29 11.01 -5.77 -5.98
CA GLY A 29 10.98 -5.27 -7.35
C GLY A 29 9.65 -4.59 -7.69
N LEU A 30 8.53 -5.16 -7.25
CA LEU A 30 7.19 -4.59 -7.44
C LEU A 30 7.01 -3.29 -6.64
N ILE A 31 7.41 -3.29 -5.37
CA ILE A 31 7.35 -2.12 -4.48
C ILE A 31 8.10 -0.94 -5.10
N LYS A 32 9.30 -1.14 -5.65
CA LYS A 32 10.05 -0.08 -6.33
C LYS A 32 9.27 0.53 -7.48
N LYS A 33 8.69 -0.30 -8.36
CA LYS A 33 7.86 0.16 -9.48
C LYS A 33 6.63 0.92 -8.99
N TRP A 34 6.01 0.47 -7.91
CA TRP A 34 4.84 1.13 -7.33
C TRP A 34 5.19 2.48 -6.69
N ILE A 35 6.37 2.62 -6.07
CA ILE A 35 6.86 3.91 -5.61
C ILE A 35 7.11 4.84 -6.79
N GLU A 36 7.80 4.37 -7.84
CA GLU A 36 8.06 5.15 -9.06
C GLU A 36 6.76 5.62 -9.76
N GLN A 37 5.71 4.81 -9.69
CA GLN A 37 4.38 5.12 -10.23
C GLN A 37 3.52 5.97 -9.28
N ASN A 38 4.04 6.39 -8.13
CA ASN A 38 3.31 7.07 -7.05
C ASN A 38 2.04 6.31 -6.64
N PHE A 39 2.10 4.97 -6.64
CA PHE A 39 1.01 4.09 -6.24
C PHE A 39 1.03 3.81 -4.73
N ILE A 40 2.24 3.66 -4.18
CA ILE A 40 2.49 3.57 -2.74
C ILE A 40 3.60 4.55 -2.35
N GLN A 41 3.62 4.94 -1.09
CA GLN A 41 4.66 5.77 -0.50
C GLN A 41 5.30 5.06 0.70
N ILE A 42 6.52 5.46 1.04
CA ILE A 42 7.22 4.97 2.22
C ILE A 42 6.69 5.75 3.42
N GLU A 43 6.05 5.07 4.35
CA GLU A 43 5.55 5.67 5.60
C GLU A 43 6.69 5.71 6.63
N ASN A 44 7.29 4.56 6.91
CA ASN A 44 8.46 4.47 7.77
C ASN A 44 9.72 4.17 6.95
N PRO A 45 10.71 5.08 6.89
CA PRO A 45 11.92 4.85 6.09
C PRO A 45 12.94 3.92 6.74
N SER A 46 12.79 3.62 8.04
CA SER A 46 13.73 2.81 8.83
C SER A 46 13.97 1.44 8.17
N LYS A 47 15.23 1.07 7.99
CA LYS A 47 15.60 -0.19 7.32
C LYS A 47 15.04 -1.44 8.01
N LYS A 48 14.80 -1.38 9.33
CA LYS A 48 14.26 -2.52 10.11
C LYS A 48 12.74 -2.58 10.14
N THR A 49 12.08 -1.43 10.04
CA THR A 49 10.62 -1.30 10.19
C THR A 49 10.04 -0.59 8.99
N ARG A 50 10.59 -0.84 7.79
CA ARG A 50 10.16 -0.13 6.59
C ARG A 50 8.74 -0.55 6.23
N THR A 51 7.83 0.41 6.28
CA THR A 51 6.42 0.22 5.94
C THR A 51 6.05 1.13 4.78
N TYR A 52 5.04 0.67 4.05
CA TYR A 52 4.49 1.34 2.88
C TYR A 52 3.00 1.58 3.10
N THR A 53 2.49 2.70 2.61
CA THR A 53 1.07 3.03 2.61
C THR A 53 0.62 3.41 1.20
N LEU A 54 -0.69 3.44 0.97
CA LEU A 54 -1.25 3.98 -0.27
C LEU A 54 -1.02 5.50 -0.31
N ASP A 55 -0.82 6.03 -1.51
CA ASP A 55 -0.88 7.48 -1.70
C ASP A 55 -2.29 7.99 -1.37
N SER A 56 -2.40 9.03 -0.55
CA SER A 56 -3.67 9.52 0.00
C SER A 56 -4.67 9.94 -1.09
N ASN A 57 -4.18 10.48 -2.22
CA ASN A 57 -5.02 10.84 -3.36
C ASN A 57 -5.59 9.60 -4.07
N ARG A 58 -4.86 8.48 -4.06
CA ARG A 58 -5.30 7.21 -4.64
C ARG A 58 -6.13 6.38 -3.66
N GLU A 59 -5.88 6.50 -2.36
CA GLU A 59 -6.71 5.86 -1.33
C GLU A 59 -8.19 6.24 -1.53
N GLN A 60 -8.49 7.50 -1.84
CA GLN A 60 -9.86 7.94 -2.12
C GLN A 60 -10.48 7.30 -3.38
N ILE A 61 -9.71 7.23 -4.47
CA ILE A 61 -10.19 6.65 -5.74
C ILE A 61 -10.37 5.14 -5.63
N ILE A 62 -9.48 4.47 -4.89
CA ILE A 62 -9.40 3.01 -4.87
C ILE A 62 -10.22 2.39 -3.74
N LEU A 63 -10.24 3.00 -2.55
CA LEU A 63 -11.01 2.50 -1.42
C LEU A 63 -12.48 2.93 -1.48
N GLY A 64 -12.83 3.84 -2.40
CA GLY A 64 -14.18 4.38 -2.46
C GLY A 64 -14.61 4.88 -1.09
N ARG A 65 -13.75 5.64 -0.39
CA ARG A 65 -14.23 6.56 0.64
C ARG A 65 -15.03 7.63 -0.08
N ASP A 66 -16.21 7.22 -0.54
CA ASP A 66 -17.29 8.08 -0.93
C ASP A 66 -17.77 8.70 0.37
N ASP A 67 -17.06 9.74 0.84
CA ASP A 67 -17.55 10.67 1.85
C ASP A 67 -18.70 11.52 1.26
N ARG A 68 -19.44 11.03 0.27
CA ARG A 68 -20.88 11.29 0.19
C ARG A 68 -21.56 10.60 1.38
N LYS A 69 -21.32 11.13 2.58
CA LYS A 69 -22.47 11.38 3.45
C LYS A 69 -23.38 12.30 2.64
N THR A 70 -24.37 11.67 2.02
CA THR A 70 -25.60 12.31 1.62
C THR A 70 -26.10 13.11 2.82
N ASP A 71 -25.81 14.40 2.80
CA ASP A 71 -26.65 15.39 3.46
C ASP A 71 -28.00 15.33 2.73
N ARG A 72 -28.93 14.56 3.30
CA ARG A 72 -30.37 14.80 3.15
C ARG A 72 -31.19 14.06 4.17
#